data_AF-A0A3D4B9U4-F1
#
_entry.id   AF-A0A3D4B9U4-F1
#
_cell.length_a   1.000
_cell.length_b   1.000
_cell.length_c   1.000
_cell.angle_alpha   90.00
_cell.angle_beta   90.00
_cell.angle_gamma   90.00
#
_symmetry.space_group_name_H-M   'P 1'
#
loop_
_entity.id
_entity.type
_entity.pdbx_description
1 polymer ?
#
loop_
_entity_poly.entity_id
_entity_poly.type
_entity_poly.pdbx_seq_one_letter_code
_entity_poly.pdbx_strand_id
1 'polypeptide(L)' 'YPDCRPAYLKAFEQLADLATKAGVEDQGRFKIQAPLIYMSKAEIIQTGVDLGVDFSLTHSCYDPAEDG' A
#
# COMPACT_ATOMS: atom_id res chain seq x y z
N TYR A 1 9.36 5.02 7.09
CA TYR A 1 10.36 5.95 6.51
C TYR A 1 9.66 7.24 6.04
N PRO A 2 10.38 8.36 5.75
CA PRO A 2 9.73 9.62 5.36
C PRO A 2 8.87 9.53 4.08
N ASP A 3 9.25 8.66 3.16
CA ASP A 3 8.56 8.25 1.94
C ASP A 3 7.31 7.37 2.17
N CYS A 4 7.04 6.93 3.39
CA CYS A 4 5.82 6.17 3.71
C CYS A 4 4.74 7.04 4.39
N ARG A 5 4.99 8.35 4.58
CA ARG A 5 4.09 9.23 5.34
C ARG A 5 2.93 9.73 4.48
N PRO A 6 1.76 10.07 5.06
CA PRO A 6 0.64 10.65 4.31
C PRO A 6 1.01 11.89 3.50
N ALA A 7 1.91 12.73 4.02
CA ALA A 7 2.38 13.94 3.31
C ALA A 7 3.16 13.59 2.03
N TYR A 8 3.98 12.55 2.06
CA TYR A 8 4.70 12.08 0.87
C TYR A 8 3.71 11.54 -0.16
N LEU A 9 2.78 10.66 0.25
CA LEU A 9 1.79 10.10 -0.67
C LEU A 9 0.95 11.18 -1.34
N LYS A 10 0.50 12.20 -0.58
CA LYS A 10 -0.23 13.35 -1.13
C LYS A 10 0.59 14.13 -2.15
N ALA A 11 1.87 14.38 -1.88
CA ALA A 11 2.75 15.07 -2.82
C ALA A 11 3.02 14.22 -4.07
N PHE A 12 3.16 12.90 -3.90
CA PHE A 12 3.40 11.98 -5.01
C PHE A 12 2.17 11.84 -5.92
N GLU A 13 0.95 11.82 -5.36
CA GLU A 13 -0.30 11.85 -6.13
C GLU A 13 -0.37 13.10 -7.02
N GLN A 14 -0.05 14.28 -6.46
CA GLN A 14 0.02 15.53 -7.22
C GLN A 14 1.08 15.50 -8.32
N LEU A 15 2.24 14.88 -8.03
CA LEU A 15 3.28 14.69 -9.03
C LEU A 15 2.82 13.76 -10.15
N ALA A 16 2.12 12.67 -9.84
CA ALA A 16 1.61 11.71 -10.82
C ALA A 16 0.60 12.37 -11.77
N ASP A 17 -0.28 13.23 -11.24
CA ASP A 17 -1.22 14.03 -12.05
C ASP A 17 -0.48 14.95 -13.05
N LEU A 18 0.65 15.55 -12.65
CA LEU A 18 1.40 16.50 -13.47
C LEU A 18 2.38 15.84 -14.46
N ALA A 19 3.04 14.77 -14.02
CA ALA A 19 4.24 14.23 -14.67
C ALA A 19 3.98 12.98 -15.53
N THR A 20 2.72 12.55 -15.65
CA THR A 20 2.36 11.38 -16.47
C THR A 20 1.38 11.77 -17.57
N LYS A 21 1.49 11.11 -18.73
CA LYS A 21 0.55 11.29 -19.84
C LYS A 21 -0.90 11.01 -19.42
N ALA A 22 -1.11 9.96 -18.63
CA ALA A 22 -2.43 9.60 -18.11
C ALA A 22 -3.02 10.69 -17.20
N GLY A 23 -2.20 11.32 -16.36
CA GLY A 23 -2.65 12.42 -15.49
C GLY A 23 -2.95 13.71 -16.25
N VAL A 24 -2.20 14.00 -17.32
CA VAL A 24 -2.33 15.24 -18.10
C VAL A 24 -3.42 15.17 -19.18
N GLU A 25 -3.50 14.05 -19.91
CA GLU A 25 -4.32 13.97 -21.13
C GLU A 25 -5.67 13.26 -20.93
N ASP A 26 -5.80 12.38 -19.93
CA ASP A 26 -6.89 11.39 -19.88
C ASP A 26 -7.97 11.65 -18.82
N GLN A 27 -8.07 12.89 -18.29
CA GLN A 27 -8.98 13.32 -17.20
C GLN A 27 -8.91 12.50 -15.89
N GLY A 28 -8.09 11.46 -15.84
CA GLY A 28 -7.90 10.60 -14.70
C GLY A 28 -7.05 11.28 -13.65
N ARG A 29 -7.65 11.57 -12.50
CA ARG A 29 -6.89 11.92 -11.30
C ARG A 29 -6.35 10.65 -10.68
N PHE A 30 -5.05 10.60 -10.43
CA PHE A 30 -4.48 9.54 -9.62
C PHE A 30 -5.07 9.61 -8.22
N LYS A 31 -5.29 8.42 -7.65
CA LYS A 31 -5.71 8.28 -6.26
C LYS A 31 -4.94 7.16 -5.61
N ILE A 32 -4.00 7.51 -4.73
CA ILE A 32 -3.23 6.55 -3.95
C ILE A 32 -4.11 6.06 -2.79
N GLN A 33 -4.39 4.75 -2.79
CA GLN A 33 -5.03 4.09 -1.66
C GLN A 33 -3.96 3.52 -0.73
N ALA A 34 -3.88 4.04 0.49
CA ALA A 34 -3.02 3.50 1.54
C ALA A 34 -3.87 3.02 2.72
N PRO A 35 -4.71 1.97 2.55
CA PRO A 35 -5.71 1.57 3.53
C PRO A 35 -5.10 1.14 4.87
N LEU A 36 -3.85 0.68 4.85
CA LEU A 36 -3.16 0.17 6.05
C LEU A 36 -2.36 1.25 6.80
N ILE A 37 -2.29 2.49 6.29
CA ILE A 37 -1.30 3.50 6.76
C ILE A 37 -1.44 3.89 8.24
N TYR A 38 -2.63 3.73 8.81
CA TYR A 38 -2.92 4.01 10.22
C TYR A 38 -3.15 2.74 11.05
N MET A 39 -3.04 1.56 10.42
CA MET A 39 -3.26 0.29 11.09
C MET A 39 -1.95 -0.24 11.69
N SER A 40 -2.04 -0.73 12.92
CA SER A 40 -1.03 -1.59 13.53
C SER A 40 -1.01 -2.98 12.85
N LYS A 41 0.06 -3.74 13.05
CA LYS A 41 0.15 -5.12 12.53
C LYS A 41 -1.02 -5.99 13.04
N ALA A 42 -1.43 -5.82 14.29
CA ALA A 42 -2.57 -6.56 14.86
C ALA A 42 -3.88 -6.24 14.11
N GLU A 43 -4.17 -4.95 13.85
CA GLU A 43 -5.36 -4.55 13.09
C GLU A 43 -5.31 -5.05 11.64
N ILE A 44 -4.12 -5.06 11.02
CA ILE A 44 -3.92 -5.61 9.67
C ILE A 44 -4.23 -7.11 9.64
N ILE A 45 -3.72 -7.88 10.62
CA ILE A 45 -3.99 -9.31 10.70
C ILE A 45 -5.48 -9.56 10.96
N GLN A 46 -6.10 -8.84 11.89
CA GLN A 46 -7.53 -8.98 12.16
C GLN A 46 -8.37 -8.71 10.91
N THR A 47 -8.08 -7.61 10.21
CA THR A 47 -8.78 -7.26 8.96
C THR A 47 -8.57 -8.33 7.89
N GLY A 48 -7.37 -8.89 7.77
CA GLY A 48 -7.10 -9.99 6.84
C GLY A 48 -7.90 -11.24 7.17
N VAL A 49 -7.98 -11.63 8.46
CA VAL A 49 -8.82 -12.75 8.91
C VAL A 49 -10.29 -12.50 8.60
N ASP A 50 -10.81 -11.30 8.88
CA ASP A 50 -12.20 -10.93 8.64
C ASP A 50 -12.55 -10.95 7.13
N LEU A 51 -11.57 -10.64 6.27
CA LEU A 51 -11.69 -10.72 4.81
C LEU A 51 -11.44 -12.14 4.24
N GLY A 52 -11.11 -13.12 5.08
CA GLY A 52 -10.86 -14.50 4.66
C GLY A 52 -9.51 -14.69 3.96
N VAL A 53 -8.51 -13.86 4.25
CA VAL A 53 -7.15 -14.01 3.71
C VAL A 53 -6.51 -15.29 4.26
N ASP A 54 -6.04 -16.15 3.36
CA ASP A 54 -5.19 -17.28 3.71
C ASP A 54 -3.73 -16.81 3.87
N PHE A 55 -3.32 -16.56 5.11
CA PHE A 55 -1.97 -16.10 5.42
C PHE A 55 -0.89 -17.14 5.15
N SER A 56 -1.23 -18.43 4.98
CA SER A 56 -0.26 -19.48 4.61
C SER A 56 0.34 -19.27 3.23
N LEU A 57 -0.34 -18.49 2.37
CA LEU A 57 0.12 -18.12 1.03
C LEU A 57 1.02 -16.87 1.03
N THR A 58 1.26 -16.26 2.19
CA THR A 58 2.02 -15.01 2.31
C THR A 58 3.40 -15.25 2.90
N HIS A 59 4.33 -14.35 2.59
CA HIS A 59 5.70 -14.42 3.11
C HIS A 59 6.10 -13.07 3.70
N SER A 60 6.67 -13.08 4.89
CA SER A 60 7.18 -11.87 5.55
C SER A 60 8.49 -12.10 6.31
N CYS A 61 8.91 -13.36 6.48
CA CYS A 61 10.21 -13.66 7.05
C CYS A 61 11.30 -13.17 6.09
N TYR A 62 12.38 -12.61 6.62
CA TYR A 62 13.54 -12.23 5.80
C TYR A 62 14.54 -13.37 5.60
N ASP A 63 14.44 -14.41 6.43
CA ASP A 63 15.34 -15.57 6.45
C ASP A 63 14.55 -16.83 6.88
N PRO A 64 13.70 -17.37 5.98
CA PRO A 64 12.88 -18.53 6.28
C PRO A 64 13.68 -19.83 6.33
N ALA A 65 13.18 -20.80 7.08
CA ALA A 65 13.67 -22.18 6.99
C ALA A 65 13.21 -22.82 5.66
N GLU A 66 13.70 -24.01 5.33
CA GLU A 66 13.29 -24.72 4.10
C GLU A 66 11.76 -24.96 4.03
N ASP A 67 11.08 -25.02 5.17
CA ASP A 67 9.63 -25.17 5.30
C ASP A 67 8.85 -23.84 5.46
N GLY A 68 9.53 -22.69 5.43
CA GLY A 68 8.92 -21.36 5.41
C GLY A 68 9.31 -20.43 6.54
#